data_AF-A0A925ERG9-F1
#
_entry.id   AF-A0A925ERG9-F1
#
_cell.length_a   1.000
_cell.length_b   1.000
_cell.length_c   1.000
_cell.angle_alpha   90.00
_cell.angle_beta   90.00
_cell.angle_gamma   90.00
#
_symmetry.space_group_name_H-M   'P 1'
#
loop_
_entity.id
_entity.type
_entity.pdbx_description
1 polymer ?
#
loop_
_entity_poly.entity_id
_entity_poly.type
_entity_poly.pdbx_seq_one_letter_code
_entity_poly.pdbx_strand_id
1 'polypeptide(L)' 'MKEIRDIIRSYHELLKQGKRCALATVVHVEGSSYRRPGARMLISEDGRLTGAISGGCLEGDAMRKALHV' A
#
# COMPACT_ATOMS: atom_id res chain seq x y z
N MET A 1 7.69 -0.50 -12.84
CA MET A 1 8.68 -1.32 -12.08
C MET A 1 9.40 -0.59 -10.95
N LYS A 2 9.54 0.75 -10.92
CA LYS A 2 10.18 1.44 -9.77
C LYS A 2 9.38 1.25 -8.47
N GLU A 3 8.07 1.44 -8.54
CA GLU A 3 7.17 1.36 -7.38
C GLU A 3 7.26 0.03 -6.61
N ILE A 4 7.30 -1.13 -7.29
CA ILE A 4 7.45 -2.42 -6.60
C ILE A 4 8.80 -2.55 -5.89
N ARG A 5 9.87 -1.99 -6.46
CA ARG A 5 11.19 -1.97 -5.82
C ARG A 5 11.18 -1.08 -4.59
N ASP A 6 10.48 0.05 -4.65
CA ASP A 6 10.35 0.96 -3.51
C ASP A 6 9.51 0.35 -2.38
N ILE A 7 8.43 -0.39 -2.73
CA ILE A 7 7.64 -1.20 -1.77
C ILE A 7 8.53 -2.24 -1.08
N ILE A 8 9.30 -3.02 -1.85
CA ILE A 8 10.19 -4.05 -1.30
C ILE A 8 11.28 -3.43 -0.42
N ARG A 9 11.84 -2.28 -0.82
CA ARG A 9 12.82 -1.55 -0.01
C ARG A 9 12.21 -1.11 1.32
N SER A 10 11.05 -0.46 1.28
CA SER A 10 10.36 0.03 2.47
C SER A 10 9.97 -1.12 3.40
N TYR A 11 9.51 -2.25 2.86
CA TYR A 11 9.24 -3.46 3.64
C TYR A 11 10.47 -3.94 4.43
N HIS A 12 11.64 -4.06 3.78
CA HIS A 12 12.86 -4.46 4.47
C HIS A 12 13.31 -3.44 5.53
N GLU A 13 13.11 -2.14 5.31
CA GLU A 13 13.40 -1.11 6.30
C GLU A 13 12.50 -1.23 7.53
N LEU A 14 11.21 -1.48 7.33
CA LEU A 14 10.24 -1.67 8.41
C LEU A 14 10.54 -2.94 9.22
N LEU A 15 10.86 -4.04 8.54
CA LEU A 15 11.28 -5.29 9.20
C LEU A 15 12.50 -5.07 10.10
N LYS A 16 13.53 -4.35 9.62
CA LYS A 16 14.72 -4.03 10.42
C LYS A 16 14.40 -3.18 11.65
N GLN A 17 13.35 -2.36 11.57
CA GLN A 17 12.89 -1.52 12.68
C GLN A 17 11.92 -2.27 13.62
N GLY A 18 11.59 -3.54 13.34
CA GLY A 18 10.58 -4.29 14.09
C GLY A 18 9.18 -3.71 13.93
N LYS A 19 8.93 -2.91 12.88
CA LYS A 19 7.65 -2.25 12.64
C LYS A 19 6.72 -3.14 11.84
N ARG A 20 5.44 -3.13 12.23
CA ARG A 20 4.38 -3.80 11.48
C ARG A 20 3.99 -3.00 10.24
N CYS A 21 3.49 -3.71 9.24
CA CYS A 21 2.97 -3.11 8.02
C CYS A 21 1.95 -4.03 7.35
N ALA A 22 1.10 -3.46 6.50
CA ALA A 22 0.14 -4.16 5.66
C ALA A 22 0.37 -3.80 4.18
N LEU A 23 0.12 -4.75 3.29
CA LEU A 23 0.18 -4.54 1.84
C LEU A 23 -1.24 -4.54 1.26
N ALA A 24 -1.71 -3.38 0.81
CA ALA A 24 -2.94 -3.28 0.06
C ALA A 24 -2.66 -3.56 -1.43
N THR A 25 -3.51 -4.38 -2.07
CA THR A 25 -3.42 -4.71 -3.49
C THR A 25 -4.78 -4.58 -4.15
N VAL A 26 -4.83 -3.90 -5.30
CA VAL A 26 -6.03 -3.91 -6.15
C VAL A 26 -6.10 -5.28 -6.83
N VAL A 27 -7.09 -6.10 -6.46
CA VAL A 27 -7.26 -7.44 -7.03
C VAL A 27 -8.26 -7.46 -8.20
N HIS A 28 -9.20 -6.52 -8.20
CA HIS A 28 -10.24 -6.41 -9.22
C HIS A 28 -10.70 -4.96 -9.35
N VAL A 29 -11.23 -4.60 -10.53
CA VAL A 29 -11.84 -3.30 -10.83
C VAL A 29 -13.01 -3.53 -11.76
N GLU A 30 -14.17 -2.98 -11.40
CA GLU A 30 -15.32 -2.85 -12.30
C GLU A 30 -15.40 -1.42 -12.84
N GLY A 31 -15.54 -1.27 -14.16
CA GLY A 31 -15.60 0.03 -14.81
C GLY A 31 -14.25 0.77 -14.89
N SER A 32 -14.31 2.10 -14.83
CA SER A 32 -13.15 2.99 -14.96
C SER A 32 -12.46 3.20 -13.61
N SER A 33 -11.14 3.07 -13.58
CA SER A 33 -10.32 3.35 -12.40
C SER A 33 -8.99 3.95 -12.79
N TYR A 34 -8.45 4.80 -11.91
CA TYR A 34 -7.12 5.39 -12.03
C TYR A 34 -6.01 4.34 -11.97
N ARG A 35 -6.21 3.27 -11.18
CA ARG A 35 -5.26 2.16 -11.04
C ARG A 35 -5.92 0.86 -11.47
N ARG A 36 -5.13 -0.01 -12.08
CA ARG A 36 -5.56 -1.33 -12.56
C ARG A 36 -5.23 -2.41 -11.52
N PRO A 37 -5.84 -3.60 -11.64
CA PRO A 37 -5.42 -4.76 -10.86
C PRO A 37 -3.90 -4.96 -10.86
N GLY A 38 -3.36 -5.29 -9.69
CA GLY A 38 -1.92 -5.37 -9.42
C GLY A 38 -1.29 -4.07 -8.92
N ALA A 39 -2.00 -2.95 -8.87
CA ALA A 39 -1.55 -1.77 -8.13
C ALA A 39 -1.44 -2.10 -6.63
N ARG A 40 -0.40 -1.58 -5.98
CA ARG A 40 -0.05 -1.93 -4.60
C ARG A 40 0.32 -0.70 -3.78
N MET A 41 0.07 -0.79 -2.48
CA MET A 41 0.51 0.20 -1.51
C MET A 41 0.88 -0.49 -0.21
N LEU A 42 2.10 -0.26 0.27
CA LEU A 42 2.55 -0.66 1.60
C LEU A 42 2.16 0.44 2.60
N ILE A 43 1.61 0.03 3.73
CA ILE A 43 1.16 0.89 4.82
C ILE A 43 1.90 0.43 6.07
N SER A 44 2.74 1.28 6.65
CA SER A 44 3.36 1.01 7.95
C SER A 44 2.44 1.36 9.10
N GLU A 45 2.70 0.80 10.29
CA GLU A 45 1.91 1.10 11.49
C GLU A 45 2.02 2.55 11.98
N ASP A 46 3.05 3.29 11.53
CA ASP A 46 3.19 4.74 11.75
C ASP A 46 2.52 5.60 10.67
N GLY A 47 1.74 4.98 9.76
CA GLY A 47 0.92 5.67 8.76
C GLY A 47 1.66 6.09 7.49
N ARG A 48 2.92 5.69 7.32
CA ARG A 48 3.67 5.95 6.08
C ARG A 48 3.17 5.07 4.94
N LEU A 49 2.98 5.68 3.78
CA LEU A 49 2.49 5.03 2.56
C LEU A 49 3.61 4.92 1.52
N THR A 50 3.74 3.74 0.90
CA THR A 50 4.66 3.52 -0.25
C THR A 50 3.93 2.83 -1.39
N GLY A 51 3.86 3.47 -2.55
CA GLY A 51 3.00 3.04 -3.66
C GLY A 51 1.59 3.66 -3.57
N ALA A 52 0.70 3.24 -4.46
CA ALA A 52 -0.67 3.75 -4.52
C ALA A 52 -1.62 2.73 -5.16
N ILE A 53 -2.82 2.63 -4.60
CA ILE A 53 -3.91 1.77 -5.10
C ILE A 53 -5.01 2.57 -5.79
N SER A 54 -5.05 3.89 -5.63
CA SER A 54 -5.93 4.79 -6.35
C SER A 54 -5.14 6.04 -6.80
N GLY A 55 -5.79 7.19 -6.89
CA GLY A 55 -5.19 8.51 -7.07
C GLY A 55 -5.83 9.57 -6.16
N GLY A 56 -6.41 9.17 -5.01
CA GLY A 56 -7.26 10.06 -4.21
C GLY A 56 -7.54 9.58 -2.79
N CYS A 57 -8.81 9.62 -2.37
CA CYS A 57 -9.18 9.46 -0.96
C CYS A 57 -9.16 8.01 -0.44
N LEU A 58 -9.13 7.01 -1.33
CA LEU A 58 -9.19 5.59 -0.96
C LEU A 58 -8.01 5.15 -0.08
N GLU A 59 -6.88 5.81 -0.23
CA GLU A 59 -5.65 5.56 0.52
C GLU A 59 -5.86 5.73 2.03
N GLY A 60 -6.65 6.72 2.44
CA GLY A 60 -6.98 6.94 3.86
C GLY A 60 -7.85 5.83 4.45
N ASP A 61 -8.80 5.31 3.66
CA ASP A 61 -9.66 4.18 4.07
C ASP A 61 -8.86 2.89 4.19
N ALA A 62 -7.97 2.64 3.22
CA ALA A 62 -7.05 1.52 3.26
C ALA A 62 -6.11 1.60 4.47
N MET A 63 -5.59 2.78 4.79
CA MET A 63 -4.75 3.00 5.97
C MET A 63 -5.51 2.68 7.26
N ARG A 64 -6.74 3.15 7.42
CA ARG A 64 -7.56 2.83 8.61
C ARG A 64 -7.78 1.33 8.78
N LYS A 65 -8.05 0.61 7.69
CA LYS A 65 -8.19 -0.85 7.72
C LYS A 65 -6.87 -1.56 8.06
N ALA A 66 -5.75 -1.06 7.54
CA ALA A 66 -4.43 -1.62 7.77
C ALA A 66 -3.97 -1.56 9.24
N LEU A 67 -4.50 -0.63 10.04
CA LEU A 67 -4.21 -0.56 11.48
C LEU A 67 -4.89 -1.67 12.29
N HIS A 68 -5.80 -2.43 11.69
CA HIS A 68 -6.58 -3.49 12.35
C HIS A 68 -6.19 -4.90 11.90
N VAL A 69 -5.12 -5.07 11.12
CA VAL A 69 -4.61 -6.37 10.64
C VAL A 69 -3.30 -6.77 11.30
#